data_AF-A0A085NFE0-F1
#
_entry.id   AF-A0A085NFE0-F1
#
_cell.length_a   1.000
_cell.length_b   1.000
_cell.length_c   1.000
_cell.angle_alpha   90.00
_cell.angle_beta   90.00
_cell.angle_gamma   90.00
#
_symmetry.space_group_name_H-M   'P 1'
#
loop_
_entity.id
_entity.type
_entity.pdbx_description
1 polymer ?
#
loop_
_entity_poly.entity_id
_entity_poly.type
_entity_poly.pdbx_seq_one_letter_code
_entity_poly.pdbx_strand_id
1 'polypeptide(L)'
;MGCLLWGIRVVVPEAGRRVVLDELHLGHPGIIRMKGLARSYVWWPGIDKQIEERMKKCRPCQETRHFGPKAPTHPWEVTRAPWSRLHLDFAGPFQGRLFLIIVDSYSK
;
A
#
# COMPACT_ATOMS: atom_id res chain seq x y z
N MET A 1 21.57 8.21 37.03
CA MET A 1 20.70 7.60 35.99
C MET A 1 21.43 7.72 34.67
N GLY A 2 22.16 6.69 34.26
CA GLY A 2 22.94 6.69 33.02
C GLY A 2 22.16 5.99 31.93
N CYS A 3 21.88 6.68 30.82
CA CYS A 3 21.37 6.04 29.62
C CYS A 3 22.54 5.48 28.80
N LEU A 4 22.42 4.25 28.31
CA LEU A 4 23.38 3.70 27.35
C LEU A 4 23.11 4.26 25.96
N LEU A 5 24.14 4.78 25.30
CA LEU A 5 24.03 5.37 23.96
C LEU A 5 24.84 4.57 22.92
N TRP A 6 24.32 4.52 21.70
CA TRP A 6 25.01 4.04 20.50
C TRP A 6 25.15 5.19 19.50
N GLY A 7 26.29 5.89 19.56
CA GLY A 7 26.42 7.22 18.96
C GLY A 7 25.47 8.21 19.65
N ILE A 8 24.55 8.81 18.90
CA ILE A 8 23.53 9.74 19.42
C ILE A 8 22.20 9.05 19.80
N ARG A 9 22.10 7.73 19.65
CA ARG A 9 20.85 6.98 19.83
C ARG A 9 20.81 6.31 21.20
N VAL A 10 19.64 6.31 21.83
CA VAL A 10 19.43 5.59 23.10
C VAL A 10 19.30 4.09 22.84
N VAL A 11 20.10 3.29 23.54
CA VAL A 11 19.98 1.84 23.50
C VAL A 11 18.79 1.42 24.35
N VAL A 12 17.78 0.83 23.71
CA VAL A 12 16.52 0.49 24.39
C VAL A 12 16.59 -0.94 24.93
N PRO A 13 16.44 -1.14 26.26
CA PRO A 13 16.37 -2.47 26.86
C PRO A 13 15.13 -3.20 26.37
N GLU A 14 15.15 -4.54 26.39
CA GLU A 14 14.08 -5.36 25.83
C GLU A 14 12.69 -5.01 26.37
N ALA A 15 12.58 -4.74 27.67
CA ALA A 15 11.35 -4.31 28.32
C ALA A 15 10.73 -3.02 27.74
N GLY A 16 11.55 -2.12 27.18
CA GLY A 16 11.10 -0.85 26.61
C GLY A 16 10.81 -0.91 25.10
N ARG A 17 11.25 -1.95 24.39
CA ARG A 17 11.16 -2.00 22.92
C ARG A 17 9.73 -1.93 22.41
N ARG A 18 8.78 -2.60 23.08
CA ARG A 18 7.36 -2.57 22.69
C ARG A 18 6.79 -1.15 22.76
N VAL A 19 7.04 -0.44 23.86
CA VAL A 19 6.58 0.95 24.05
C VAL A 19 7.14 1.84 22.96
N VAL A 20 8.44 1.76 22.69
CA VAL A 20 9.07 2.55 21.63
C VAL A 20 8.53 2.21 20.25
N LEU A 21 8.26 0.92 19.96
CA LEU A 21 7.64 0.52 18.69
C LEU A 21 6.23 1.08 18.52
N ASP A 22 5.46 1.15 19.60
CA ASP A 22 4.12 1.74 19.59
C ASP A 22 4.16 3.26 19.38
N GLU A 23 5.10 3.95 20.04
CA GLU A 23 5.36 5.38 19.82
C GLU A 23 5.79 5.69 18.38
N LEU A 24 6.71 4.90 17.82
CA LEU A 24 7.12 5.04 16.42
C LEU A 24 5.96 4.81 15.46
N HIS A 25 4.99 3.97 15.84
CA HIS A 25 3.83 3.62 15.03
C HIS A 25 2.67 4.62 15.16
N LEU A 26 2.71 5.52 16.16
CA LEU A 26 1.65 6.47 16.44
C LEU A 26 1.32 7.30 15.20
N GLY A 27 0.04 7.35 14.82
CA GLY A 27 -0.43 8.05 13.63
C GLY A 27 -0.14 7.35 12.30
N HIS A 28 0.28 6.07 12.32
CA HIS A 28 0.50 5.23 11.13
C HIS A 28 1.40 5.85 10.05
N PRO A 29 2.59 6.38 10.38
CA PRO A 29 3.38 7.23 9.49
C PRO A 29 4.03 6.50 8.30
N GLY A 30 3.93 5.18 8.23
CA GLY A 30 4.56 4.37 7.20
C GLY A 30 5.98 3.90 7.55
N ILE A 31 6.42 2.83 6.87
CA ILE A 31 7.67 2.12 7.21
C ILE A 31 8.91 3.00 7.10
N ILE A 32 8.95 3.86 6.08
CA ILE A 32 10.10 4.74 5.81
C ILE A 32 10.26 5.73 6.95
N ARG A 33 9.16 6.37 7.38
CA ARG A 33 9.19 7.36 8.47
C ARG A 33 9.47 6.71 9.82
N MET A 34 8.88 5.53 10.11
CA MET A 34 9.20 4.76 11.33
C MET A 34 10.70 4.44 11.43
N LYS A 35 11.31 3.93 10.34
CA LYS A 35 12.75 3.63 10.29
C LYS A 35 13.60 4.91 10.41
N GLY A 36 13.15 6.01 9.83
CA GLY A 36 13.81 7.32 9.97
C GLY A 36 13.87 7.78 11.43
N LEU A 37 12.71 7.83 12.10
CA LEU A 37 12.61 8.20 13.51
C LEU A 37 13.45 7.27 14.41
N ALA A 38 13.37 5.97 14.18
CA ALA A 38 14.20 5.00 14.89
C ALA A 38 15.70 5.35 14.76
N ARG A 39 16.19 5.58 13.54
CA ARG A 39 17.60 5.92 13.27
C ARG A 39 18.03 7.27 13.85
N SER A 40 17.10 8.17 14.16
CA SER A 40 17.40 9.44 14.81
C SER A 40 17.54 9.32 16.32
N TYR A 41 16.78 8.45 16.98
CA TYR A 41 16.63 8.52 18.45
C TYR A 41 17.00 7.24 19.20
N VAL A 42 16.82 6.06 18.61
CA VAL A 42 16.88 4.79 19.35
C VAL A 42 17.62 3.69 18.60
N TRP A 43 18.13 2.71 19.34
CA TRP A 43 18.83 1.58 18.74
C TRP A 43 18.66 0.30 19.54
N TRP A 44 18.47 -0.81 18.83
CA TRP A 44 18.70 -2.17 19.31
C TRP A 44 18.84 -3.13 18.10
N PRO A 45 19.46 -4.30 18.27
CA PRO A 45 19.57 -5.29 17.19
C PRO A 45 18.19 -5.72 16.68
N GLY A 46 17.97 -5.62 15.36
CA GLY A 46 16.74 -6.07 14.71
C GLY A 46 15.55 -5.10 14.75
N ILE A 47 15.75 -3.84 15.15
CA ILE A 47 14.68 -2.81 15.16
C ILE A 47 13.94 -2.68 13.83
N ASP A 48 14.64 -2.68 12.69
CA ASP A 48 14.01 -2.56 11.37
C ASP A 48 13.06 -3.73 11.07
N LYS A 49 13.43 -4.96 11.48
CA LYS A 49 12.59 -6.15 11.34
C LYS A 49 11.35 -6.06 12.23
N GLN A 50 11.50 -5.57 13.46
CA GLN A 50 10.36 -5.39 14.38
C GLN A 50 9.39 -4.29 13.90
N ILE A 51 9.90 -3.22 13.28
CA ILE A 51 9.08 -2.20 12.61
C ILE A 51 8.26 -2.84 11.47
N GLU A 52 8.90 -3.65 10.63
CA GLU A 52 8.22 -4.38 9.54
C GLU A 52 7.11 -5.31 10.06
N GLU A 53 7.40 -6.08 11.10
CA GLU A 53 6.43 -6.96 11.74
C GLU A 53 5.26 -6.18 12.37
N ARG A 54 5.54 -5.03 13.01
CA ARG A 54 4.50 -4.16 13.59
C ARG A 54 3.55 -3.65 12.51
N MET A 55 4.08 -3.23 11.36
CA MET A 55 3.26 -2.77 10.24
C MET A 55 2.47 -3.91 9.59
N LYS A 56 3.06 -5.10 9.42
CA LYS A 56 2.38 -6.29 8.88
C LYS A 56 1.18 -6.71 9.74
N LYS A 57 1.28 -6.54 11.06
CA LYS A 57 0.20 -6.87 12.02
C LYS A 57 -0.84 -5.74 12.17
N CYS A 58 -0.58 -4.54 11.64
CA CYS A 58 -1.49 -3.40 11.77
C CYS A 58 -2.49 -3.36 10.61
N ARG A 59 -3.77 -3.65 10.91
CA ARG A 59 -4.86 -3.67 9.91
C ARG A 59 -5.02 -2.33 9.16
N PRO A 60 -5.11 -1.16 9.81
CA PRO A 60 -5.18 0.13 9.12
C PRO A 60 -4.02 0.36 8.14
N CYS A 61 -2.80 -0.03 8.52
CA CYS A 61 -1.64 0.09 7.64
C CYS A 61 -1.68 -0.88 6.46
N GLN A 62 -2.30 -2.05 6.59
CA GLN A 62 -2.45 -2.98 5.48
C GLN A 62 -3.52 -2.50 4.49
N GLU A 63 -4.63 -1.97 4.98
CA GLU A 63 -5.74 -1.48 4.15
C GLU A 63 -5.38 -0.23 3.35
N THR A 64 -4.52 0.64 3.90
CA THR A 64 -4.08 1.89 3.27
C THR A 64 -2.79 1.76 2.45
N ARG A 65 -2.15 0.58 2.47
CA ARG A 65 -0.90 0.35 1.73
C ARG A 65 -1.16 0.49 0.23
N HIS A 66 -0.28 1.22 -0.46
CA HIS A 66 -0.28 1.23 -1.91
C HIS A 66 -0.16 -0.21 -2.45
N PHE A 67 -1.12 -0.60 -3.30
CA PHE A 67 -1.02 -1.82 -4.07
C PHE A 67 0.25 -1.80 -4.91
N GLY A 68 0.87 -2.96 -5.09
CA GLY A 68 2.01 -3.12 -5.98
C GLY A 68 1.65 -2.77 -7.43
N PRO A 69 2.63 -2.82 -8.36
CA PRO A 69 2.35 -2.62 -9.77
C PRO A 69 1.20 -3.53 -10.21
N LYS A 70 0.22 -2.95 -10.92
CA LYS A 70 -0.89 -3.72 -11.48
C LYS A 70 -0.30 -4.84 -12.33
N ALA A 71 -0.95 -6.01 -12.28
CA ALA A 71 -0.59 -7.09 -13.18
C ALA A 71 -0.57 -6.57 -14.64
N PRO A 72 0.35 -7.07 -15.48
CA PRO A 72 0.38 -6.69 -16.89
C PRO A 72 -1.01 -6.88 -17.51
N THR A 73 -1.48 -5.87 -18.25
CA THR A 73 -2.73 -6.00 -18.99
C THR A 73 -2.53 -7.01 -20.11
N HIS A 74 -3.23 -8.14 -20.06
CA HIS A 74 -3.27 -9.05 -21.19
C HIS A 74 -4.05 -8.40 -22.34
N PRO A 75 -3.45 -8.29 -23.54
CA PRO A 75 -4.17 -7.80 -24.69
C PRO A 75 -5.30 -8.77 -25.03
N TRP A 76 -6.43 -8.22 -25.45
CA TRP A 76 -7.50 -9.03 -25.99
C TRP A 76 -7.07 -9.67 -27.32
N GLU A 77 -7.55 -10.88 -27.60
CA GLU A 77 -7.31 -11.54 -28.89
C GLU A 77 -7.85 -10.68 -30.04
N VAL A 78 -7.15 -10.63 -31.17
CA VAL A 78 -7.63 -9.89 -32.35
C VAL A 78 -8.89 -10.55 -32.90
N THR A 79 -9.93 -9.76 -33.12
CA THR A 79 -11.17 -10.23 -33.75
C THR A 79 -10.95 -10.55 -35.22
N ARG A 80 -11.50 -11.68 -35.69
CA ARG A 80 -11.31 -12.17 -37.07
C ARG A 80 -12.55 -12.04 -37.96
N ALA A 81 -13.70 -11.71 -37.38
CA ALA A 81 -14.96 -11.54 -38.10
C ALA A 81 -15.85 -10.49 -37.40
N PRO A 82 -16.76 -9.82 -38.13
CA PRO A 82 -17.81 -9.00 -37.53
C PRO A 82 -18.60 -9.77 -36.50
N TRP A 83 -19.07 -9.10 -35.45
CA TRP A 83 -19.90 -9.68 -34.38
C TRP A 83 -19.19 -10.76 -33.53
N SER A 84 -17.87 -10.92 -33.67
CA SER A 84 -17.10 -11.90 -32.87
C SER A 84 -16.79 -11.42 -31.45
N ARG A 85 -16.81 -10.10 -31.20
CA ARG A 85 -16.75 -9.50 -29.86
C ARG A 85 -17.45 -8.16 -29.84
N LEU A 86 -18.39 -8.02 -28.90
CA LEU A 86 -19.17 -6.81 -28.68
C LEU A 86 -18.82 -6.21 -27.32
N HIS A 87 -18.56 -4.91 -27.29
CA HIS A 87 -18.49 -4.11 -26.06
C HIS A 87 -19.85 -3.43 -25.86
N LEU A 88 -20.48 -3.69 -24.72
CA LEU A 88 -21.76 -3.09 -24.35
C LEU A 88 -21.54 -2.22 -23.12
N ASP A 89 -22.04 -1.00 -23.15
CA ASP A 89 -22.00 -0.08 -22.01
C ASP A 89 -23.26 0.79 -21.98
N PHE A 90 -23.62 1.27 -20.79
CA PHE A 90 -24.71 2.21 -20.63
C PHE A 90 -24.17 3.63 -20.48
N ALA A 91 -24.65 4.55 -21.31
CA ALA A 91 -24.37 5.97 -21.20
C ALA A 91 -25.59 6.72 -20.69
N GLY A 92 -25.43 7.49 -19.62
CA GLY A 92 -26.45 8.41 -19.13
C GLY A 92 -26.45 8.64 -17.61
N PRO A 93 -27.45 9.39 -17.11
CA PRO A 93 -28.57 9.95 -17.88
C PRO A 93 -28.15 11.17 -18.70
N PHE A 94 -28.52 11.20 -19.99
CA PHE A 94 -28.45 12.40 -20.83
C PHE A 94 -29.88 12.79 -21.24
N GLN A 95 -30.30 13.99 -20.86
CA GLN A 95 -31.70 14.46 -21.00
C GLN A 95 -32.73 13.48 -20.40
N GLY A 96 -32.41 12.89 -19.25
CA GLY A 96 -33.29 11.94 -18.56
C GLY A 96 -33.42 10.57 -19.26
N ARG A 97 -32.56 10.27 -20.24
CA ARG A 97 -32.54 8.99 -20.95
C ARG A 97 -31.24 8.24 -20.72
N LEU A 98 -31.34 6.92 -20.65
CA LEU A 98 -30.22 5.99 -20.60
C LEU A 98 -30.06 5.35 -21.99
N PHE A 99 -28.84 5.31 -22.51
CA PHE A 99 -28.54 4.75 -23.82
C PHE A 99 -27.71 3.48 -23.64
N LEU A 100 -28.13 2.38 -24.27
CA LEU A 100 -27.29 1.20 -24.41
C LEU A 100 -26.41 1.38 -25.66
N ILE A 101 -25.10 1.48 -25.45
CA ILE A 101 -24.10 1.58 -26.51
C ILE A 101 -23.57 0.17 -26.79
N ILE A 102 -23.61 -0.22 -28.06
CA ILE A 102 -23.06 -1.50 -28.53
C ILE A 102 -21.98 -1.20 -29.56
N VAL A 103 -20.80 -1.80 -29.37
CA VAL A 103 -19.63 -1.61 -30.22
C VAL A 103 -19.09 -2.97 -30.65
N ASP A 104 -19.09 -3.24 -31.96
CA ASP A 104 -18.35 -4.37 -32.54
C ASP A 104 -16.86 -4.05 -32.60
N SER A 105 -16.02 -4.92 -32.03
CA SER A 105 -14.58 -4.67 -31.99
C SER A 105 -13.86 -5.06 -33.27
N TYR A 106 -14.52 -5.72 -34.23
CA TYR A 106 -13.94 -6.02 -35.54
C TYR A 106 -14.08 -4.84 -36.51
N SER A 107 -15.25 -4.19 -36.53
CA SER A 107 -15.58 -3.12 -37.47
C SER A 107 -15.15 -1.72 -36.99
N LYS A 108 -14.25 -1.64 -36.02
CA LYS A 108 -13.77 -0.41 -35.38
C LYS A 108 -12.27 -0.18 -35.56
#